data_AF-A0A1Z9QS38-F1
#
_entry.id   AF-A0A1Z9QS38-F1
#
_cell.length_a   1.000
_cell.length_b   1.000
_cell.length_c   1.000
_cell.angle_alpha   90.00
_cell.angle_beta   90.00
_cell.angle_gamma   90.00
#
_symmetry.space_group_name_H-M   'P 1'
#
loop_
_entity.id
_entity.type
_entity.pdbx_description
1 polymer ?
#
loop_
_entity_poly.entity_id
_entity_poly.type
_entity_poly.pdbx_seq_one_letter_code
_entity_poly.pdbx_strand_id
1 'polypeptide(L)'
;MNKWVLSLFAVFSLFIVIFVNLNNNSDANIRTNTELDNVSNAEMELVIEENPDIFPMRIALANRYFDTVDYSKALPHFMYVAENSTDVELKSYSLAQIAWMVYESGNREVAINYLNESISINPSSVISNSYLGVLYLQEQSTQSKGLDMINNLLIGDNLSEEDRSFLEGIISNYES
;
A
#
# COMPACT_ATOMS: atom_id res chain seq x y z
N MET A 1 -37.08 -40.68 18.70
CA MET A 1 -36.53 -39.72 17.73
C MET A 1 -35.05 -40.05 17.55
N ASN A 2 -34.64 -40.53 16.38
CA ASN A 2 -33.27 -41.03 16.17
C ASN A 2 -32.29 -39.86 16.28
N LYS A 3 -31.22 -40.02 17.09
CA LYS A 3 -30.17 -39.00 17.28
C LYS A 3 -29.55 -38.53 15.96
N TRP A 4 -29.62 -39.36 14.92
CA TRP A 4 -29.20 -39.05 13.56
C TRP A 4 -30.08 -38.03 12.82
N VAL A 5 -31.39 -37.96 13.10
CA VAL A 5 -32.30 -37.01 12.43
C VAL A 5 -32.17 -35.60 13.00
N LEU A 6 -31.85 -35.49 14.30
CA LEU A 6 -31.54 -34.20 14.94
C LEU A 6 -30.22 -33.61 14.43
N SER A 7 -29.23 -34.46 14.14
CA SER A 7 -27.93 -34.03 13.59
C SER A 7 -28.05 -33.46 12.17
N LEU A 8 -28.96 -33.99 11.33
CA LEU A 8 -29.15 -33.47 9.97
C LEU A 8 -29.78 -32.07 9.97
N PHE A 9 -30.71 -31.82 10.89
CA PHE A 9 -31.39 -30.52 11.02
C PHE A 9 -30.44 -29.41 11.49
N ALA A 10 -29.52 -29.73 12.41
CA ALA A 10 -28.52 -28.78 12.91
C ALA A 10 -27.50 -28.37 11.83
N VAL A 11 -27.09 -29.30 10.97
CA VAL A 11 -26.18 -29.01 9.85
C VAL A 11 -26.88 -28.18 8.77
N PHE A 12 -28.14 -28.50 8.44
CA PHE A 12 -28.89 -27.73 7.45
C PHE A 12 -29.18 -26.29 7.91
N SER A 13 -29.44 -26.11 9.21
CA SER A 13 -29.56 -24.78 9.84
C SER A 13 -28.26 -23.97 9.75
N LEU A 14 -27.10 -24.60 9.94
CA LEU A 14 -25.80 -23.93 9.83
C LEU A 14 -25.54 -23.43 8.40
N PHE A 15 -25.88 -24.23 7.39
CA PHE A 15 -25.74 -23.85 5.98
C PHE A 15 -26.70 -22.73 5.56
N ILE A 16 -27.94 -22.71 6.07
CA ILE A 16 -28.88 -21.63 5.80
C ILE A 16 -28.39 -20.30 6.41
N VAL A 17 -27.85 -20.33 7.63
CA VAL A 17 -27.29 -19.13 8.27
C VAL A 17 -26.08 -18.60 7.50
N ILE A 18 -25.16 -19.45 7.06
CA ILE A 18 -24.01 -19.06 6.23
C ILE A 18 -24.48 -18.50 4.88
N PHE A 19 -25.44 -19.15 4.22
CA PHE A 19 -25.95 -18.73 2.91
C PHE A 19 -26.69 -17.39 2.95
N VAL A 20 -27.48 -17.13 4.01
CA VAL A 20 -28.16 -15.84 4.19
C VAL A 20 -27.18 -14.71 4.54
N ASN A 21 -26.13 -14.99 5.32
CA ASN A 21 -25.09 -14.00 5.62
C ASN A 21 -24.23 -13.64 4.39
N LEU A 22 -24.06 -14.56 3.44
CA LEU A 22 -23.32 -14.30 2.20
C LEU A 22 -24.12 -13.43 1.21
N ASN A 23 -25.45 -13.55 1.18
CA ASN A 23 -26.30 -12.83 0.23
C ASN A 23 -26.68 -11.41 0.65
N ASN A 24 -26.55 -11.04 1.92
CA ASN A 24 -26.84 -9.67 2.39
C ASN A 24 -25.66 -8.70 2.18
N ASN A 25 -24.52 -9.18 1.69
CA ASN A 25 -23.29 -8.39 1.49
C ASN A 25 -23.13 -7.88 0.04
N SER A 26 -24.19 -7.95 -0.76
CA SER A 26 -24.18 -7.51 -2.15
C SER A 26 -24.80 -6.12 -2.30
N ASP A 27 -24.01 -5.09 -2.01
CA ASP A 27 -24.14 -3.80 -2.67
C ASP A 27 -22.79 -3.40 -3.24
N ALA A 28 -22.79 -3.06 -4.52
CA ALA A 28 -21.64 -3.03 -5.41
C ALA A 28 -20.63 -1.92 -5.07
N ASN A 29 -19.37 -2.32 -4.92
CA ASN A 29 -18.18 -1.67 -5.48
C ASN A 29 -17.01 -2.63 -5.33
N ILE A 30 -16.16 -2.77 -6.35
CA ILE A 30 -15.04 -3.72 -6.38
C ILE A 30 -14.12 -3.44 -5.18
N ARG A 31 -14.21 -4.28 -4.15
CA ARG A 31 -13.35 -4.27 -2.98
C ARG A 31 -13.04 -5.71 -2.62
N THR A 32 -11.80 -6.14 -2.78
CA THR A 32 -11.26 -7.18 -1.90
C THR A 32 -11.01 -6.53 -0.53
N ASN A 33 -12.07 -6.03 0.13
CA ASN A 33 -12.03 -5.59 1.52
C ASN A 33 -12.04 -6.86 2.37
N THR A 34 -10.90 -7.51 2.47
CA THR A 34 -10.62 -8.25 3.69
C THR A 34 -10.43 -7.15 4.74
N GLU A 35 -11.42 -6.88 5.58
CA GLU A 35 -11.27 -5.95 6.69
C GLU A 35 -10.21 -6.51 7.64
N LEU A 36 -8.97 -6.02 7.52
CA LEU A 36 -7.82 -6.45 8.30
C LEU A 36 -7.70 -5.69 9.62
N ASP A 37 -8.56 -4.70 9.87
CA ASP A 37 -8.52 -3.84 11.05
C ASP A 37 -8.54 -4.65 12.36
N ASN A 38 -9.33 -5.73 12.38
CA ASN A 38 -9.46 -6.63 13.53
C ASN A 38 -8.46 -7.79 13.55
N VAL A 39 -7.63 -7.95 12.52
CA VAL A 39 -6.60 -8.99 12.45
C VAL A 39 -5.31 -8.41 13.03
N SER A 40 -4.70 -9.10 13.97
CA SER A 40 -3.44 -8.67 14.57
C SER A 40 -2.27 -8.84 13.60
N ASN A 41 -1.21 -8.04 13.77
CA ASN A 41 0.00 -8.18 12.96
C ASN A 41 0.60 -9.60 13.06
N ALA A 42 0.56 -10.22 14.24
CA ALA A 42 1.05 -11.58 14.44
C ALA A 42 0.24 -12.63 13.66
N GLU A 43 -1.09 -12.48 13.60
CA GLU A 43 -1.92 -13.37 12.77
C GLU A 43 -1.63 -13.19 11.28
N MET A 44 -1.42 -11.95 10.82
CA MET A 44 -1.02 -11.68 9.44
C MET A 44 0.35 -12.29 9.13
N GLU A 45 1.32 -12.19 10.04
CA GLU A 45 2.65 -12.81 9.90
C GLU A 45 2.54 -14.32 9.71
N LEU A 46 1.75 -15.01 10.54
CA LEU A 46 1.53 -16.45 10.42
C LEU A 46 0.91 -16.83 9.06
N VAL A 47 -0.07 -16.05 8.59
CA VAL A 47 -0.70 -16.32 7.27
C VAL A 47 0.29 -16.09 6.13
N ILE A 48 1.13 -15.05 6.23
CA ILE A 48 2.15 -14.70 5.23
C ILE A 48 3.30 -15.72 5.24
N GLU A 49 3.65 -16.30 6.38
CA GLU A 49 4.66 -17.36 6.48
C GLU A 49 4.24 -18.59 5.68
N GLU A 50 2.97 -18.99 5.79
CA GLU A 50 2.40 -20.11 5.04
C GLU A 50 2.11 -19.77 3.57
N ASN A 51 1.87 -18.50 3.25
CA ASN A 51 1.48 -18.04 1.92
C ASN A 51 2.21 -16.74 1.55
N PRO A 52 3.49 -16.81 1.17
CA PRO A 52 4.33 -15.63 1.08
C PRO A 52 3.94 -14.68 -0.07
N ASP A 53 3.23 -15.18 -1.08
CA ASP A 53 2.84 -14.41 -2.26
C ASP A 53 1.44 -13.78 -2.16
N ILE A 54 0.82 -13.77 -0.96
CA ILE A 54 -0.39 -12.95 -0.71
C ILE A 54 0.04 -11.48 -0.59
N PHE A 55 0.46 -10.89 -1.71
CA PHE A 55 1.06 -9.56 -1.76
C PHE A 55 0.16 -8.46 -1.18
N PRO A 56 -1.18 -8.43 -1.42
CA PRO A 56 -2.03 -7.41 -0.80
C PRO A 56 -2.00 -7.44 0.74
N MET A 57 -2.03 -8.63 1.34
CA MET A 57 -1.94 -8.76 2.82
C MET A 57 -0.54 -8.39 3.31
N ARG A 58 0.50 -8.82 2.60
CA ARG A 58 1.89 -8.46 2.91
C ARG A 58 2.11 -6.96 2.87
N ILE A 59 1.57 -6.26 1.87
CA ILE A 59 1.61 -4.80 1.78
C ILE A 59 0.84 -4.15 2.93
N ALA A 60 -0.37 -4.64 3.25
CA ALA A 60 -1.14 -4.11 4.38
C ALA A 60 -0.37 -4.23 5.71
N LEU A 61 0.30 -5.36 5.95
CA LEU A 61 1.16 -5.54 7.13
C LEU A 61 2.37 -4.60 7.10
N ALA A 62 3.04 -4.50 5.94
CA ALA A 62 4.19 -3.62 5.75
C ALA A 62 3.83 -2.15 6.02
N ASN A 63 2.67 -1.70 5.53
CA ASN A 63 2.16 -0.35 5.78
C ASN A 63 1.90 -0.10 7.27
N ARG A 64 1.29 -1.04 7.99
CA ARG A 64 1.10 -0.91 9.45
C ARG A 64 2.43 -0.73 10.21
N TYR A 65 3.45 -1.49 9.81
CA TYR A 65 4.79 -1.31 10.38
C TYR A 65 5.44 0.00 9.96
N PHE A 66 5.27 0.41 8.71
CA PHE A 66 5.78 1.68 8.19
C PHE A 66 5.16 2.89 8.91
N ASP A 67 3.84 2.90 9.10
CA ASP A 67 3.09 3.98 9.76
C ASP A 67 3.49 4.14 11.23
N THR A 68 3.94 3.06 11.86
CA THR A 68 4.47 3.05 13.24
C THR A 68 5.99 3.19 13.29
N VAL A 69 6.64 3.46 12.15
CA VAL A 69 8.10 3.65 11.98
C VAL A 69 8.91 2.41 12.39
N ASP A 70 8.28 1.23 12.45
CA ASP A 70 8.97 -0.05 12.61
C ASP A 70 9.53 -0.52 11.27
N TYR A 71 10.49 0.25 10.73
CA TYR A 71 11.13 -0.04 9.45
C TYR A 71 11.87 -1.37 9.45
N SER A 72 12.30 -1.84 10.62
CA SER A 72 12.95 -3.15 10.77
C SER A 72 12.03 -4.30 10.35
N LYS A 73 10.72 -4.15 10.60
CA LYS A 73 9.71 -5.12 10.18
C LYS A 73 9.07 -4.77 8.84
N ALA A 74 8.91 -3.49 8.50
CA ALA A 74 8.31 -3.09 7.22
C ALA A 74 9.18 -3.49 6.01
N LEU A 75 10.48 -3.22 6.09
CA LEU A 75 11.44 -3.41 4.99
C LEU A 75 11.42 -4.82 4.37
N PRO A 76 11.54 -5.93 5.13
CA PRO A 76 11.55 -7.27 4.53
C PRO A 76 10.25 -7.59 3.78
N HIS A 77 9.12 -7.05 4.19
CA HIS A 77 7.86 -7.26 3.49
C HIS A 77 7.81 -6.51 2.15
N PHE A 78 8.20 -5.23 2.12
CA PHE A 78 8.27 -4.48 0.86
C PHE A 78 9.31 -5.04 -0.10
N MET A 79 10.50 -5.44 0.39
CA MET A 79 11.53 -6.07 -0.45
C MET A 79 11.01 -7.34 -1.12
N TYR A 80 10.32 -8.21 -0.36
CA TYR A 80 9.74 -9.42 -0.93
C TYR A 80 8.75 -9.12 -2.05
N VAL A 81 7.87 -8.12 -1.89
CA VAL A 81 6.92 -7.72 -2.94
C VAL A 81 7.65 -7.14 -4.16
N ALA A 82 8.63 -6.26 -3.95
CA ALA A 82 9.41 -5.66 -5.03
C ALA A 82 10.14 -6.72 -5.89
N GLU A 83 10.66 -7.77 -5.25
CA GLU A 83 11.40 -8.84 -5.92
C GLU A 83 10.46 -9.83 -6.63
N ASN A 84 9.36 -10.25 -5.97
CA ASN A 84 8.59 -11.42 -6.39
C ASN A 84 7.26 -11.10 -7.07
N SER A 85 6.71 -9.89 -6.88
CA SER A 85 5.45 -9.53 -7.54
C SER A 85 5.65 -9.33 -9.05
N THR A 86 4.72 -9.83 -9.85
CA THR A 86 4.58 -9.48 -11.26
C THR A 86 3.66 -8.29 -11.49
N ASP A 87 2.95 -7.84 -10.44
CA ASP A 87 2.08 -6.68 -10.48
C ASP A 87 2.92 -5.39 -10.45
N VAL A 88 2.75 -4.59 -11.49
CA VAL A 88 3.50 -3.34 -11.73
C VAL A 88 3.21 -2.30 -10.65
N GLU A 89 1.97 -2.19 -10.20
CA GLU A 89 1.57 -1.21 -9.19
C GLU A 89 2.15 -1.59 -7.83
N LEU A 90 2.01 -2.85 -7.42
CA LEU A 90 2.56 -3.33 -6.15
C LEU A 90 4.09 -3.26 -6.11
N LYS A 91 4.76 -3.57 -7.22
CA LYS A 91 6.22 -3.49 -7.32
C LYS A 91 6.71 -2.04 -7.21
N SER A 92 6.13 -1.13 -8.00
CA SER A 92 6.45 0.30 -7.93
C SER A 92 6.19 0.86 -6.54
N TYR A 93 5.01 0.58 -5.97
CA TYR A 93 4.67 1.02 -4.62
C TYR A 93 5.69 0.56 -3.58
N SER A 94 6.07 -0.72 -3.61
CA SER A 94 7.04 -1.28 -2.67
C SER A 94 8.41 -0.61 -2.78
N LEU A 95 8.89 -0.37 -3.99
CA LEU A 95 10.16 0.35 -4.22
C LEU A 95 10.11 1.79 -3.70
N ALA A 96 8.97 2.48 -3.86
CA ALA A 96 8.79 3.83 -3.30
C ALA A 96 8.84 3.84 -1.76
N GLN A 97 8.21 2.87 -1.11
CA GLN A 97 8.26 2.74 0.35
C GLN A 97 9.67 2.38 0.86
N ILE A 98 10.38 1.48 0.15
CA ILE A 98 11.80 1.19 0.43
C ILE A 98 12.63 2.47 0.33
N ALA A 99 12.44 3.25 -0.73
CA ALA A 99 13.16 4.50 -0.91
C ALA A 99 12.93 5.48 0.25
N TRP A 100 11.70 5.63 0.72
CA TRP A 100 11.39 6.52 1.84
C TRP A 100 12.11 6.08 3.12
N MET A 101 12.07 4.79 3.46
CA MET A 101 12.79 4.26 4.63
C MET A 101 14.31 4.44 4.50
N VAL A 102 14.86 4.26 3.30
CA VAL A 102 16.28 4.48 3.01
C VAL A 102 16.64 5.96 3.17
N TYR A 103 15.78 6.86 2.71
CA TYR A 103 15.97 8.30 2.86
C TYR A 103 15.97 8.69 4.35
N GLU A 104 15.00 8.22 5.12
CA GLU A 104 14.91 8.46 6.58
C GLU A 104 16.12 7.88 7.34
N SER A 105 16.75 6.83 6.81
CA SER A 105 18.01 6.30 7.34
C SER A 105 19.25 7.16 7.02
N GLY A 106 19.08 8.25 6.27
CA GLY A 106 20.13 9.21 5.91
C GLY A 106 20.79 8.97 4.55
N ASN A 107 20.30 8.02 3.74
CA ASN A 107 20.89 7.70 2.45
C ASN A 107 20.05 8.19 1.27
N ARG A 108 20.04 9.51 1.07
CA ARG A 108 19.26 10.19 0.02
C ARG A 108 19.58 9.70 -1.40
N GLU A 109 20.85 9.42 -1.72
CA GLU A 109 21.24 8.99 -3.06
C GLU A 109 20.63 7.61 -3.41
N VAL A 110 20.72 6.66 -2.48
CA VAL A 110 20.13 5.33 -2.68
C VAL A 110 18.61 5.40 -2.74
N ALA A 111 17.98 6.26 -1.92
CA ALA A 111 16.54 6.51 -2.01
C ALA A 111 16.11 7.01 -3.40
N ILE A 112 16.85 7.98 -3.96
CA ILE A 112 16.58 8.48 -5.32
C ILE A 112 16.72 7.37 -6.37
N ASN A 113 17.70 6.47 -6.22
CA ASN A 113 17.86 5.34 -7.14
C ASN A 113 16.65 4.40 -7.11
N TYR A 114 16.15 4.04 -5.92
CA TYR A 114 14.93 3.24 -5.78
C TYR A 114 13.69 3.95 -6.35
N LEU A 115 13.55 5.26 -6.17
CA LEU A 115 12.45 6.03 -6.76
C LEU A 115 12.52 6.07 -8.28
N ASN A 116 13.73 6.24 -8.85
CA ASN A 116 13.91 6.18 -10.30
C ASN A 116 13.57 4.79 -10.86
N GLU A 117 13.96 3.72 -10.16
CA GLU A 117 13.57 2.35 -10.52
C GLU A 117 12.05 2.18 -10.47
N SER A 118 11.42 2.63 -9.39
CA SER A 118 9.97 2.62 -9.26
C SER A 118 9.25 3.35 -10.40
N ILE A 119 9.70 4.56 -10.75
CA ILE A 119 9.15 5.37 -11.85
C ILE A 119 9.41 4.70 -13.21
N SER A 120 10.54 4.00 -13.39
CA SER A 120 10.80 3.25 -14.62
C SER A 120 9.82 2.09 -14.82
N ILE A 121 9.35 1.48 -13.72
CA ILE A 121 8.37 0.39 -13.70
C ILE A 121 6.95 0.93 -13.89
N ASN A 122 6.60 1.99 -13.17
CA ASN A 122 5.31 2.67 -13.26
C ASN A 122 5.51 4.19 -13.38
N PRO A 123 5.60 4.72 -14.62
CA PRO A 123 5.81 6.15 -14.83
C PRO A 123 4.68 7.05 -14.27
N SER A 124 3.47 6.50 -14.16
CA SER A 124 2.29 7.18 -13.61
C SER A 124 2.15 7.07 -12.09
N SER A 125 3.11 6.45 -11.39
CA SER A 125 3.05 6.28 -9.94
C SER A 125 3.08 7.63 -9.23
N VAL A 126 1.93 8.07 -8.72
CA VAL A 126 1.79 9.34 -7.98
C VAL A 126 2.76 9.33 -6.79
N ILE A 127 2.72 8.30 -5.95
CA ILE A 127 3.57 8.21 -4.75
C ILE A 127 5.06 8.33 -5.07
N SER A 128 5.54 7.66 -6.13
CA SER A 128 6.96 7.67 -6.49
C SER A 128 7.41 9.04 -7.00
N ASN A 129 6.60 9.66 -7.85
CA ASN A 129 6.87 11.00 -8.36
C ASN A 129 6.77 12.05 -7.24
N SER A 130 5.81 11.91 -6.33
CA SER A 130 5.67 12.78 -5.16
C SER A 130 6.87 12.69 -4.23
N TYR A 131 7.30 11.48 -3.85
CA TYR A 131 8.50 11.29 -3.02
C TYR A 131 9.74 11.83 -3.69
N LEU A 132 9.96 11.56 -4.99
CA LEU A 132 11.12 12.10 -5.69
C LEU A 132 11.08 13.63 -5.81
N GLY A 133 9.90 14.20 -6.05
CA GLY A 133 9.66 15.63 -6.04
C GLY A 133 10.03 16.26 -4.70
N VAL A 134 9.53 15.70 -3.60
CA VAL A 134 9.85 16.12 -2.22
C VAL A 134 11.35 16.07 -1.95
N LEU A 135 12.03 14.97 -2.33
CA LEU A 135 13.48 14.88 -2.15
C LEU A 135 14.21 15.98 -2.94
N TYR A 136 13.77 16.29 -4.15
CA TYR A 136 14.38 17.36 -4.95
C TYR A 136 14.10 18.76 -4.40
N LEU A 137 12.95 19.00 -3.76
CA LEU A 137 12.61 20.28 -3.15
C LEU A 137 13.52 20.67 -1.98
N GLN A 138 14.06 19.68 -1.27
CA GLN A 138 14.93 19.90 -0.11
C GLN A 138 16.33 20.43 -0.47
N GLU A 139 16.71 20.37 -1.76
CA GLU A 139 18.03 20.77 -2.24
C GLU A 139 17.89 21.95 -3.20
N GLN A 140 18.59 23.05 -2.92
CA GLN A 140 18.50 24.28 -3.72
C GLN A 140 18.81 24.04 -5.21
N SER A 141 19.75 23.14 -5.51
CA SER A 141 20.14 22.83 -6.89
C SER A 141 19.08 22.05 -7.68
N THR A 142 18.21 21.30 -7.01
CA THR A 142 17.15 20.49 -7.64
C THR A 142 15.75 21.01 -7.36
N GLN A 143 15.61 22.09 -6.60
CA GLN A 143 14.32 22.60 -6.14
C GLN A 143 13.34 22.90 -7.29
N SER A 144 13.79 23.60 -8.34
CA SER A 144 12.95 23.87 -9.53
C SER A 144 12.43 22.58 -10.16
N LYS A 145 13.28 21.55 -10.25
CA LYS A 145 12.88 20.24 -10.78
C LYS A 145 11.84 19.58 -9.89
N GLY A 146 11.99 19.68 -8.57
CA GLY A 146 11.00 19.19 -7.61
C GLY A 146 9.64 19.86 -7.75
N LEU A 147 9.62 21.19 -7.88
CA LEU A 147 8.40 21.97 -8.13
C LEU A 147 7.72 21.55 -9.43
N ASP A 148 8.48 21.45 -10.52
CA ASP A 148 7.96 21.02 -11.82
C ASP A 148 7.32 19.63 -11.74
N MET A 149 7.97 18.70 -11.03
CA MET A 149 7.43 17.34 -10.84
C MET A 149 6.10 17.35 -10.11
N ILE A 150 5.98 18.06 -8.99
CA ILE A 150 4.73 18.10 -8.22
C ILE A 150 3.62 18.86 -8.97
N ASN A 151 3.95 19.97 -9.62
CA ASN A 151 2.98 20.72 -10.44
C ASN A 151 2.43 19.88 -11.60
N ASN A 152 3.29 19.09 -12.25
CA ASN A 152 2.84 18.17 -13.30
C ASN A 152 1.86 17.10 -12.77
N LEU A 153 2.05 16.62 -11.54
CA LEU A 153 1.07 15.72 -10.91
C LEU A 153 -0.27 16.43 -10.70
N LEU A 154 -0.26 17.67 -10.17
CA LEU A 154 -1.47 18.46 -9.88
C LEU A 154 -2.30 18.78 -11.13
N ILE A 155 -1.67 18.89 -12.29
CA ILE A 155 -2.37 19.08 -13.58
C ILE A 155 -3.10 17.80 -14.02
N GLY A 156 -2.68 16.63 -13.54
CA GLY A 156 -3.31 15.36 -13.87
C GLY A 156 -4.72 15.20 -13.27
N ASP A 157 -5.61 14.54 -14.02
CA ASP A 157 -7.01 14.31 -13.63
C ASP A 157 -7.20 13.11 -12.69
N ASN A 158 -6.15 12.31 -12.45
CA ASN A 158 -6.23 11.02 -11.76
C ASN A 158 -5.82 11.07 -10.26
N LEU A 159 -5.75 12.26 -9.67
CA LEU A 159 -5.44 12.43 -8.25
C LEU A 159 -6.69 12.31 -7.39
N SER A 160 -6.58 11.61 -6.26
CA SER A 160 -7.60 11.71 -5.21
C SER A 160 -7.60 13.12 -4.60
N GLU A 161 -8.71 13.53 -4.00
CA GLU A 161 -8.80 14.81 -3.28
C GLU A 161 -7.77 14.91 -2.14
N GLU A 162 -7.50 13.78 -1.48
CA GLU A 162 -6.51 13.69 -0.41
C GLU A 162 -5.09 13.91 -0.94
N ASP A 163 -4.71 13.20 -2.01
CA ASP A 163 -3.40 13.37 -2.65
C ASP A 163 -3.22 14.78 -3.18
N ARG A 164 -4.26 15.36 -3.80
CA ARG A 164 -4.24 16.74 -4.30
C ARG A 164 -3.98 17.73 -3.17
N SER A 165 -4.76 17.65 -2.10
CA SER A 165 -4.61 18.51 -0.92
C SER A 165 -3.21 18.41 -0.30
N PHE A 166 -2.68 17.19 -0.20
CA PHE A 166 -1.32 16.95 0.29
C PHE A 166 -0.27 17.63 -0.60
N LEU A 167 -0.35 17.46 -1.92
CA LEU A 167 0.60 18.06 -2.86
C LEU A 167 0.51 19.59 -2.91
N GLU A 168 -0.69 20.17 -2.87
CA GLU A 168 -0.89 21.62 -2.78
C GLU A 168 -0.28 22.18 -1.48
N GLY A 169 -0.45 21.46 -0.37
CA GLY A 169 0.20 21.77 0.90
C GLY A 169 1.72 21.83 0.79
N ILE A 170 2.34 20.89 0.08
CA ILE A 170 3.79 20.92 -0.19
C ILE A 170 4.17 22.18 -0.96
N ILE A 171 3.54 22.45 -2.10
CA ILE A 171 3.90 23.58 -2.97
C ILE A 171 3.80 24.93 -2.23
N SER A 172 2.76 25.12 -1.41
CA SER A 172 2.53 26.38 -0.69
C SER A 172 3.70 26.81 0.20
N ASN A 173 4.47 25.84 0.72
CA ASN A 173 5.64 26.09 1.57
C ASN A 173 6.89 26.53 0.79
N TYR A 174 6.89 26.42 -0.54
CA TYR A 174 8.05 26.73 -1.39
C TYR A 174 7.80 27.92 -2.34
N GLU A 175 6.56 28.38 -2.48
CA GLU A 175 6.19 29.57 -3.25
C GLU A 175 6.13 30.86 -2.41
N SER A 176 6.40 30.76 -1.09
CA SER A 176 6.41 31.90 -0.14
C SER A 176 7.79 32.54 0.01
#